data_AF-A0A1C5J0P9-F1
#
_entry.id   AF-A0A1C5J0P9-F1
#
_cell.length_a   1.000
_cell.length_b   1.000
_cell.length_c   1.000
_cell.angle_alpha   90.00
_cell.angle_beta   90.00
_cell.angle_gamma   90.00
#
_symmetry.space_group_name_H-M   'P 1'
#
loop_
_entity.id
_entity.type
_entity.pdbx_description
1 polymer ?
#
loop_
_entity_poly.entity_id
_entity_poly.type
_entity_poly.pdbx_seq_one_letter_code
_entity_poly.pdbx_strand_id
1 'polypeptide(L)'
;MESRLKVLGHPVHPMLVMFPVALLVTGTLFDIVDTVGGPDFLGEVAYWNITIGLVGGLLAAAAGTFDLLAIPAGTRAKRVALTHAAANVAVVLLFAAVWVVRLNAESRAAGGALIAIEVVGLALLGVSAWLGGELVDRLGVGVDADAGLDAPSSLRSTSAAQRIGEMR
;
A
#
# COMPACT_ATOMS: atom_id res chain seq x y z
N MET A 1 -2.51 12.01 14.45
CA MET A 1 -2.36 13.11 13.46
C MET A 1 -3.05 12.66 12.21
N GLU A 2 -3.96 13.47 11.69
CA GLU A 2 -4.87 13.06 10.63
C GLU A 2 -4.22 13.07 9.25
N SER A 3 -4.64 12.12 8.41
CA SER A 3 -4.29 12.11 6.98
C SER A 3 -4.78 13.36 6.29
N ARG A 4 -3.99 13.87 5.34
CA ARG A 4 -4.34 15.09 4.58
C ARG A 4 -5.23 14.82 3.38
N LEU A 5 -5.20 13.59 2.85
CA LEU A 5 -6.03 13.21 1.71
C LEU A 5 -7.10 12.22 2.18
N LYS A 6 -8.32 12.75 2.37
CA LYS A 6 -9.48 12.00 2.84
C LYS A 6 -10.60 11.97 1.79
N VAL A 7 -11.32 10.87 1.74
CA VAL A 7 -12.60 10.74 1.04
C VAL A 7 -13.63 10.25 2.06
N LEU A 8 -14.72 11.00 2.22
CA LEU A 8 -15.79 10.71 3.18
C LEU A 8 -15.26 10.46 4.62
N GLY A 9 -14.26 11.27 5.02
CA GLY A 9 -13.62 11.21 6.34
C GLY A 9 -12.55 10.13 6.50
N HIS A 10 -12.33 9.26 5.51
CA HIS A 10 -11.35 8.19 5.60
C HIS A 10 -10.10 8.47 4.77
N PRO A 11 -8.90 8.07 5.24
CA PRO A 11 -7.65 8.30 4.53
C PRO A 11 -7.58 7.49 3.23
N VAL A 12 -7.18 8.14 2.13
CA VAL A 12 -7.12 7.53 0.80
C VAL A 12 -5.96 6.53 0.68
N HIS A 13 -4.82 6.82 1.31
CA HIS A 13 -3.63 5.97 1.20
C HIS A 13 -3.90 4.52 1.66
N PRO A 14 -4.46 4.24 2.86
CA PRO A 14 -4.80 2.88 3.28
C PRO A 14 -5.81 2.16 2.38
N MET A 15 -6.76 2.89 1.77
CA MET A 15 -7.69 2.29 0.80
C MET A 15 -6.97 1.75 -0.44
N LEU A 16 -5.97 2.51 -0.93
CA LEU A 16 -5.22 2.15 -2.13
C LEU A 16 -4.22 1.03 -1.89
N VAL A 17 -3.61 0.93 -0.70
CA VAL A 17 -2.55 -0.05 -0.41
C VAL A 17 -3.01 -1.51 -0.52
N MET A 18 -4.30 -1.80 -0.37
CA MET A 18 -4.83 -3.17 -0.49
C MET A 18 -4.59 -3.77 -1.88
N PHE A 19 -4.69 -2.95 -2.94
CA PHE A 19 -4.52 -3.38 -4.32
C PHE A 19 -3.09 -3.85 -4.65
N PRO A 20 -2.03 -3.03 -4.49
CA PRO A 20 -0.67 -3.45 -4.77
C PRO A 20 -0.26 -4.65 -3.91
N VAL A 21 -0.65 -4.69 -2.63
CA VAL A 21 -0.29 -5.83 -1.78
C VAL A 21 -0.86 -7.14 -2.31
N ALA A 22 -2.18 -7.19 -2.57
CA ALA A 22 -2.81 -8.40 -3.06
C ALA A 22 -2.28 -8.80 -4.45
N LEU A 23 -2.13 -7.83 -5.37
CA LEU A 23 -1.75 -8.09 -6.75
C LEU A 23 -0.28 -8.51 -6.89
N LEU A 24 0.64 -7.88 -6.18
CA LEU A 24 2.05 -8.28 -6.22
C LEU A 24 2.26 -9.66 -5.59
N VAL A 25 1.61 -9.93 -4.45
CA VAL A 25 1.68 -11.26 -3.80
C VAL A 25 1.12 -12.35 -4.70
N THR A 26 -0.09 -12.16 -5.23
CA THR A 26 -0.72 -13.17 -6.09
C THR A 26 -0.01 -13.32 -7.44
N GLY A 27 0.54 -12.24 -8.00
CA GLY A 27 1.38 -12.29 -9.20
C GLY A 27 2.57 -13.22 -9.01
N THR A 28 3.33 -13.04 -7.92
CA THR A 28 4.46 -13.91 -7.60
C THR A 28 4.06 -15.36 -7.34
N LEU A 29 2.91 -15.61 -6.69
CA LEU A 29 2.40 -16.96 -6.52
C LEU A 29 2.08 -17.62 -7.88
N PHE A 30 1.50 -16.87 -8.82
CA PHE A 30 1.24 -17.38 -10.16
C PHE A 30 2.52 -17.66 -10.94
N ASP A 31 3.53 -16.80 -10.86
CA ASP A 31 4.85 -17.05 -11.46
C ASP A 31 5.53 -18.29 -10.86
N ILE A 32 5.42 -18.51 -9.54
CA ILE A 32 5.92 -19.74 -8.91
C ILE A 32 5.17 -20.97 -9.44
N VAL A 33 3.83 -20.92 -9.48
CA VAL A 33 3.01 -22.05 -9.94
C VAL A 33 3.27 -22.38 -11.42
N ASP A 34 3.43 -21.36 -12.27
CA ASP A 34 3.82 -21.49 -13.68
C ASP A 34 5.12 -22.32 -13.81
N THR A 35 6.14 -22.03 -12.99
CA THR A 35 7.44 -22.74 -13.05
C THR A 35 7.42 -24.18 -12.54
N VAL A 36 6.45 -24.57 -11.71
CA VAL A 36 6.37 -25.94 -11.15
C VAL A 36 5.36 -26.84 -11.89
N GLY A 37 4.93 -26.43 -13.08
CA GLY A 37 4.03 -27.21 -13.94
C GLY A 37 2.56 -26.83 -13.82
N GLY A 38 2.27 -25.59 -13.44
CA GLY A 38 0.93 -25.01 -13.56
C GLY A 38 0.50 -24.79 -15.01
N PRO A 39 -0.75 -24.34 -15.24
CA PRO A 39 -1.23 -24.01 -16.57
C PRO A 39 -0.43 -22.87 -17.23
N ASP A 40 -0.11 -23.02 -18.52
CA ASP A 40 0.73 -22.11 -19.31
C ASP A 40 0.25 -20.64 -19.36
N PHE A 41 -1.00 -20.36 -18.99
CA PHE A 41 -1.54 -19.00 -18.95
C PHE A 41 -1.18 -18.23 -17.66
N LEU A 42 -0.61 -18.89 -16.65
CA LEU A 42 -0.35 -18.26 -15.36
C LEU A 42 0.73 -17.19 -15.44
N GLY A 43 1.78 -17.37 -16.25
CA GLY A 43 2.76 -16.33 -16.50
C GLY A 43 2.15 -15.03 -17.08
N GLU A 44 1.11 -15.14 -17.91
CA GLU A 44 0.37 -13.98 -18.44
C GLU A 44 -0.44 -13.28 -17.34
N VAL A 45 -1.15 -14.06 -16.51
CA VAL A 45 -1.94 -13.52 -15.39
C VAL A 45 -1.04 -12.85 -14.36
N ALA A 46 0.10 -13.46 -14.04
CA ALA A 46 1.10 -12.92 -13.13
C ALA A 46 1.63 -11.57 -13.64
N TYR A 47 1.98 -11.48 -14.92
CA TYR A 47 2.43 -10.25 -15.55
C TYR A 47 1.41 -9.10 -15.40
N TRP A 48 0.13 -9.36 -15.67
CA TRP A 48 -0.91 -8.32 -15.52
C TRP A 48 -1.18 -7.98 -14.06
N ASN A 49 -1.13 -8.94 -13.15
CA ASN A 49 -1.21 -8.68 -11.71
C ASN A 49 -0.07 -7.75 -11.27
N ILE A 50 1.18 -8.03 -11.68
CA ILE A 50 2.31 -7.16 -11.37
C ILE A 50 2.12 -5.78 -12.00
N THR A 51 1.67 -5.71 -13.25
CA THR A 51 1.42 -4.44 -13.95
C THR A 51 0.41 -3.57 -13.20
N ILE A 52 -0.76 -4.12 -12.86
CA ILE A 52 -1.81 -3.38 -12.16
C ILE A 52 -1.39 -3.10 -10.71
N GLY A 53 -0.66 -4.03 -10.09
CA GLY A 53 -0.07 -3.85 -8.77
C GLY A 53 0.91 -2.67 -8.73
N LEU A 54 1.76 -2.50 -9.74
CA LEU A 54 2.65 -1.35 -9.87
C LEU A 54 1.86 -0.05 -10.03
N VAL A 55 0.83 -0.01 -10.88
CA VAL A 55 -0.03 1.16 -11.02
C VAL A 55 -0.69 1.53 -9.69
N GLY A 56 -1.29 0.55 -9.00
CA GLY A 56 -1.88 0.73 -7.67
C GLY A 56 -0.85 1.21 -6.64
N GLY A 57 0.38 0.68 -6.69
CA GLY A 57 1.50 1.08 -5.84
C GLY A 57 1.91 2.53 -6.04
N LEU A 58 1.96 3.00 -7.29
CA LEU A 58 2.25 4.40 -7.60
C LEU A 58 1.14 5.34 -7.12
N LEU A 59 -0.13 4.96 -7.31
CA LEU A 59 -1.26 5.73 -6.78
C LEU A 59 -1.23 5.79 -5.24
N ALA A 60 -0.95 4.67 -4.58
CA ALA A 60 -0.79 4.61 -3.13
C ALA A 60 0.39 5.47 -2.65
N ALA A 61 1.54 5.44 -3.35
CA ALA A 61 2.71 6.25 -3.03
C ALA A 61 2.43 7.76 -3.19
N ALA A 62 1.67 8.16 -4.21
CA ALA A 62 1.25 9.54 -4.39
C ALA A 62 0.38 10.02 -3.21
N ALA A 63 -0.64 9.24 -2.84
CA ALA A 63 -1.47 9.53 -1.66
C ALA A 63 -0.65 9.56 -0.36
N GLY A 64 0.21 8.55 -0.15
CA GLY A 64 1.05 8.42 1.03
C GLY A 64 2.10 9.53 1.18
N THR A 65 2.50 10.17 0.08
CA THR A 65 3.40 11.33 0.11
C THR A 65 2.75 12.52 0.82
N PHE A 66 1.45 12.78 0.60
CA PHE A 66 0.73 13.84 1.30
C PHE A 66 0.67 13.59 2.81
N ASP A 67 0.46 12.33 3.21
CA ASP A 67 0.46 11.92 4.61
C ASP A 67 1.85 12.01 5.23
N LEU A 68 2.88 11.53 4.53
CA LEU A 68 4.27 11.62 4.96
C LEU A 68 4.69 13.07 5.22
N LEU A 69 4.33 14.00 4.32
CA LEU A 69 4.64 15.42 4.46
C LEU A 69 3.90 16.07 5.64
N ALA A 70 2.74 15.54 6.03
CA ALA A 70 1.99 16.01 7.20
C ALA A 70 2.66 15.65 8.54
N ILE A 71 3.50 14.60 8.56
CA ILE A 71 4.18 14.15 9.78
C ILE A 71 5.20 15.19 10.26
N PRO A 72 5.08 15.70 11.51
CA PRO A 72 6.03 16.65 12.07
C PRO A 72 7.46 16.11 12.04
N ALA A 73 8.39 16.95 11.60
CA ALA A 73 9.82 16.62 11.58
C ALA A 73 10.36 16.34 12.99
N GLY A 74 11.44 15.55 13.08
CA GLY A 74 12.09 15.21 14.36
C GLY A 74 11.35 14.17 15.22
N THR A 75 10.17 13.70 14.80
CA THR A 75 9.41 12.69 15.55
C THR A 75 9.82 11.25 15.20
N ARG A 76 9.58 10.30 16.12
CA ARG A 76 9.70 8.85 15.83
C ARG A 76 8.82 8.45 14.64
N ALA A 77 7.60 8.98 14.56
CA ALA A 77 6.68 8.76 13.44
C ALA A 77 7.31 9.15 12.10
N LYS A 78 7.99 10.30 12.01
CA LYS A 78 8.65 10.72 10.76
C LYS A 78 9.73 9.73 10.31
N ARG A 79 10.54 9.24 11.25
CA ARG A 79 11.60 8.26 10.96
C ARG A 79 11.01 6.95 10.44
N VAL A 80 10.02 6.39 11.15
CA VAL A 80 9.35 5.14 10.73
C VAL A 80 8.68 5.33 9.38
N ALA A 81 8.01 6.45 9.14
CA ALA A 81 7.35 6.75 7.87
C ALA A 81 8.32 6.89 6.70
N LEU A 82 9.50 7.49 6.92
CA LEU A 82 10.55 7.54 5.90
C LEU A 82 11.13 6.16 5.59
N THR A 83 11.36 5.32 6.61
CA THR A 83 11.81 3.93 6.39
C THR A 83 10.75 3.11 5.64
N HIS A 84 9.48 3.26 6.01
CA HIS A 84 8.35 2.65 5.31
C HIS A 84 8.28 3.09 3.84
N ALA A 85 8.33 4.40 3.58
CA ALA A 85 8.31 4.94 2.22
C ALA A 85 9.50 4.44 1.39
N ALA A 86 10.71 4.43 1.96
CA ALA A 86 11.90 3.91 1.27
C ALA A 86 11.78 2.42 0.94
N ALA A 87 11.25 1.60 1.86
CA ALA A 87 11.00 0.19 1.62
C ALA A 87 10.00 0.00 0.46
N ASN A 88 8.90 0.75 0.43
CA ASN A 88 7.93 0.66 -0.67
C ASN A 88 8.49 1.12 -2.02
N VAL A 89 9.33 2.16 -2.04
CA VAL A 89 10.03 2.56 -3.27
C VAL A 89 10.91 1.40 -3.77
N ALA A 90 11.65 0.73 -2.89
CA ALA A 90 12.44 -0.45 -3.26
C ALA A 90 11.55 -1.58 -3.82
N VAL A 91 10.40 -1.88 -3.20
CA VAL A 91 9.44 -2.86 -3.71
C VAL A 91 8.98 -2.51 -5.12
N VAL A 92 8.54 -1.26 -5.35
CA VAL A 92 8.11 -0.79 -6.67
C VAL A 92 9.22 -0.94 -7.70
N LEU A 93 10.46 -0.58 -7.36
CA LEU A 93 11.60 -0.70 -8.27
C LEU A 93 11.94 -2.16 -8.61
N LEU A 94 11.88 -3.08 -7.64
CA LEU A 94 12.13 -4.50 -7.86
C LEU A 94 11.08 -5.12 -8.78
N PHE A 95 9.79 -4.87 -8.51
CA PHE A 95 8.71 -5.36 -9.37
C PHE A 95 8.68 -4.66 -10.73
N ALA A 96 9.07 -3.39 -10.81
CA ALA A 96 9.23 -2.70 -12.09
C ALA A 96 10.36 -3.32 -12.92
N ALA A 97 11.48 -3.73 -12.29
CA ALA A 97 12.55 -4.43 -12.98
C ALA A 97 12.07 -5.78 -13.55
N VAL A 98 11.33 -6.57 -12.76
CA VAL A 98 10.69 -7.81 -13.20
C VAL A 98 9.75 -7.56 -14.38
N TRP A 99 8.88 -6.55 -14.26
CA TRP A 99 7.92 -6.17 -15.28
C TRP A 99 8.59 -5.74 -16.59
N VAL A 100 9.64 -4.91 -16.51
CA VAL A 100 10.37 -4.39 -17.68
C VAL A 100 11.04 -5.52 -18.47
N VAL A 101 11.62 -6.51 -17.79
CA VAL A 101 12.23 -7.68 -18.47
C VAL A 101 11.19 -8.46 -19.28
N ARG A 102 9.92 -8.47 -18.84
CA ARG A 102 8.82 -9.22 -19.47
C ARG A 102 8.04 -8.41 -20.53
N LEU A 103 8.31 -7.12 -20.70
CA LEU A 103 7.52 -6.24 -21.58
C LEU A 103 7.49 -6.68 -23.04
N ASN A 104 8.64 -7.12 -23.57
CA ASN A 104 8.81 -7.50 -24.97
C ASN A 104 9.33 -8.94 -25.10
N ALA A 105 9.17 -9.75 -24.05
CA ALA A 105 9.56 -11.15 -24.10
C ALA A 105 8.55 -11.95 -24.94
N GLU A 106 9.03 -12.96 -25.68
CA GLU A 106 8.17 -13.84 -26.48
C GLU A 106 7.15 -14.60 -25.61
N SER A 107 7.55 -14.92 -24.38
CA SER A 107 6.69 -15.42 -23.32
C SER A 107 6.78 -14.48 -22.12
N ARG A 108 5.63 -14.25 -21.48
CA ARG A 108 5.53 -13.52 -20.22
C ARG A 108 5.83 -14.38 -19.00
N ALA A 109 6.27 -15.64 -19.13
CA ALA A 109 6.70 -16.45 -18.00
C ALA A 109 7.89 -15.84 -17.24
N ALA A 110 7.94 -16.01 -15.93
CA ALA A 110 9.06 -15.57 -15.11
C ALA A 110 10.10 -16.70 -14.92
N GLY A 111 11.35 -16.45 -15.31
CA GLY A 111 12.46 -17.34 -14.97
C GLY A 111 12.84 -17.27 -13.49
N GLY A 112 13.57 -18.28 -12.99
CA GLY A 112 13.93 -18.37 -11.56
C GLY A 112 14.65 -17.14 -10.98
N ALA A 113 15.42 -16.40 -11.80
CA ALA A 113 16.05 -15.15 -11.38
C ALA A 113 15.03 -14.03 -11.11
N LEU A 114 13.96 -13.93 -11.93
CA LEU A 114 12.89 -12.96 -11.72
C LEU A 114 12.08 -13.31 -10.48
N ILE A 115 11.74 -14.58 -10.29
CA ILE A 115 11.04 -15.06 -9.09
C ILE A 115 11.87 -14.78 -7.82
N ALA A 116 13.19 -14.93 -7.86
CA ALA A 116 14.04 -14.58 -6.73
C ALA A 116 13.94 -13.08 -6.37
N ILE A 117 13.91 -12.19 -7.38
CA ILE A 117 13.71 -10.75 -7.19
C ILE A 117 12.32 -10.47 -6.60
N GLU A 118 11.29 -11.12 -7.10
CA GLU A 118 9.93 -11.01 -6.60
C GLU A 118 9.81 -11.43 -5.13
N VAL A 119 10.40 -12.57 -4.75
CA VAL A 119 10.43 -13.05 -3.36
C VAL A 119 11.12 -12.06 -2.43
N VAL A 120 12.25 -11.48 -2.86
CA VAL A 120 12.92 -10.39 -2.12
C VAL A 120 12.01 -9.16 -2.01
N GLY A 121 11.32 -8.80 -3.10
CA GLY A 121 10.32 -7.75 -3.12
C GLY A 121 9.19 -8.00 -2.12
N LEU A 122 8.65 -9.22 -2.05
CA LEU A 122 7.59 -9.58 -1.09
C LEU A 122 8.09 -9.58 0.35
N ALA A 123 9.33 -9.99 0.62
CA ALA A 123 9.92 -9.90 1.95
C ALA A 123 10.03 -8.43 2.41
N LEU A 124 10.51 -7.54 1.53
CA LEU A 124 10.54 -6.10 1.80
C LEU A 124 9.14 -5.51 1.97
N LEU A 125 8.16 -5.96 1.17
CA LEU A 125 6.77 -5.58 1.30
C LEU A 125 6.20 -5.98 2.67
N GLY A 126 6.54 -7.18 3.17
CA GLY A 126 6.16 -7.63 4.51
C GLY A 126 6.73 -6.76 5.63
N VAL A 127 8.03 -6.40 5.55
CA VAL A 127 8.65 -5.45 6.48
C VAL A 127 7.97 -4.09 6.40
N SER A 128 7.70 -3.61 5.19
CA SER A 128 6.99 -2.35 4.96
C SER A 128 5.58 -2.37 5.56
N ALA A 129 4.82 -3.46 5.38
CA ALA A 129 3.49 -3.63 5.95
C ALA A 129 3.51 -3.58 7.48
N TRP A 130 4.50 -4.21 8.12
CA TRP A 130 4.70 -4.10 9.57
C TRP A 130 4.97 -2.66 10.02
N LEU A 131 5.83 -1.93 9.30
CA LEU A 131 6.08 -0.51 9.59
C LEU A 131 4.83 0.36 9.41
N GLY A 132 3.98 0.03 8.42
CA GLY A 132 2.68 0.67 8.23
C GLY A 132 1.75 0.46 9.43
N GLY A 133 1.68 -0.78 9.93
CA GLY A 133 0.97 -1.11 11.17
C GLY A 133 1.52 -0.34 12.37
N GLU A 134 2.84 -0.25 12.54
CA GLU A 134 3.46 0.53 13.61
C GLU A 134 3.05 2.02 13.55
N LEU A 135 2.99 2.61 12.34
CA LEU A 135 2.57 4.00 12.15
C LEU A 135 1.13 4.24 12.61
N VAL A 136 0.21 3.34 12.26
CA VAL A 136 -1.21 3.46 12.58
C VAL A 136 -1.46 3.08 14.04
N ASP A 137 -1.10 1.86 14.42
CA ASP A 137 -1.51 1.22 15.67
C ASP A 137 -0.74 1.73 16.89
N ARG A 138 0.54 2.09 16.72
CA ARG A 138 1.39 2.56 17.83
C ARG A 138 1.62 4.06 17.84
N LEU A 139 1.61 4.69 16.68
CA LEU A 139 1.96 6.11 16.53
C LEU A 139 0.77 7.00 16.15
N GLY A 140 -0.42 6.42 15.93
CA GLY A 140 -1.65 7.17 15.67
C GLY A 140 -1.59 8.04 14.41
N VAL A 141 -0.82 7.61 13.41
CA VAL A 141 -0.72 8.29 12.10
C VAL A 141 -1.94 7.92 11.27
N GLY A 142 -2.62 8.93 10.72
CA GLY A 142 -3.84 8.73 9.93
C GLY A 142 -5.10 8.46 10.76
N VAL A 143 -5.00 8.49 12.10
CA VAL A 143 -6.11 8.33 13.05
C VAL A 143 -6.64 9.71 13.47
N ASP A 144 -7.97 9.82 13.49
CA ASP A 144 -8.71 11.02 13.89
C ASP A 144 -8.53 11.34 15.38
N ALA A 145 -8.53 12.63 15.72
CA ALA A 145 -8.28 13.07 17.09
C ALA A 145 -9.37 12.63 18.07
N ASP A 146 -10.59 12.43 17.59
CA ASP A 146 -11.77 11.96 18.32
C ASP A 146 -12.10 10.48 18.06
N ALA A 147 -11.16 9.72 17.48
CA ALA A 147 -11.33 8.29 17.26
C ALA A 147 -11.57 7.54 18.58
N GLY A 148 -12.60 6.70 18.59
CA GLY A 148 -13.00 5.90 19.75
C GLY A 148 -14.12 4.92 19.36
N LEU A 149 -14.43 3.98 20.28
CA LEU A 149 -15.45 2.95 20.02
C LEU A 149 -16.85 3.53 19.78
N ASP A 150 -17.12 4.72 20.32
CA ASP A 150 -18.39 5.44 20.20
C ASP A 150 -18.31 6.69 19.29
N ALA A 151 -17.25 6.81 18.47
CA ALA A 151 -17.10 7.96 17.59
C ALA A 151 -18.27 8.06 16.59
N PRO A 152 -18.80 9.27 16.32
CA PRO A 152 -19.88 9.45 15.37
C PRO A 152 -19.44 9.09 13.95
N SER A 153 -20.39 8.72 13.09
CA SER A 153 -20.11 8.47 11.68
C SER A 153 -19.45 9.68 11.01
N SER A 154 -18.42 9.42 10.19
CA SER A 154 -17.73 10.41 9.35
C SER A 154 -18.64 11.16 8.36
N LEU A 155 -19.87 10.66 8.14
CA LEU A 155 -20.88 11.28 7.29
C LEU A 155 -21.76 12.30 8.03
N ARG A 156 -21.69 12.38 9.37
CA ARG A 156 -22.49 13.35 10.14
C ARG A 156 -21.78 14.70 10.16
N SER A 157 -22.46 15.74 9.64
CA SER A 157 -21.90 17.11 9.72
C SER A 157 -21.80 17.56 11.18
N THR A 158 -20.67 18.12 11.57
CA THR A 158 -20.42 18.76 12.87
C THR A 158 -21.46 19.84 13.23
N SER A 159 -22.17 20.40 12.24
CA SER A 159 -23.23 21.40 12.43
C SER A 159 -24.50 20.90 13.15
N ALA A 160 -24.73 19.59 13.21
CA ALA A 160 -25.89 19.02 13.89
C ALA A 160 -25.64 18.77 15.38
N ALA A 161 -24.38 18.48 15.76
CA ALA A 161 -24.01 18.21 17.15
C ALA A 161 -23.93 19.49 18.00
N GLN A 162 -23.44 20.61 17.45
CA GLN A 162 -23.38 21.89 18.17
C GLN A 162 -24.77 22.48 18.48
N ARG A 163 -25.75 22.33 17.58
CA ARG A 163 -27.11 22.87 17.78
C ARG A 163 -27.90 22.21 18.91
N ILE A 164 -27.59 20.96 19.27
CA ILE A 164 -28.26 20.26 20.37
C ILE A 164 -27.61 20.58 21.72
N GLY A 165 -26.31 20.91 21.73
CA GLY A 165 -25.58 21.31 22.94
C GLY A 165 -25.94 22.71 23.43
N GLU A 166 -26.29 23.65 22.55
CA GLU A 166 -26.68 25.02 22.90
C GLU A 166 -28.16 25.17 23.32
N MET A 167 -28.98 24.12 23.14
CA MET A 167 -30.41 24.12 23.51
C MET A 167 -30.69 23.46 24.87
N ARG A 168 -29.65 23.12 25.64
CA ARG A 168 -29.75 22.59 27.01
C ARG A 168 -29.04 23.52 27.99
#